data_AF-A0A645AIH0-F1
#
_entry.id   AF-A0A645AIH0-F1
#
_cell.length_a   1.000
_cell.length_b   1.000
_cell.length_c   1.000
_cell.angle_alpha   90.00
_cell.angle_beta   90.00
_cell.angle_gamma   90.00
#
_symmetry.space_group_name_H-M   'P 1'
#
loop_
_entity.id
_entity.type
_entity.pdbx_description
1 polymer ?
#
loop_
_entity_poly.entity_id
_entity_poly.type
_entity_poly.pdbx_seq_one_letter_code
_entity_poly.pdbx_strand_id
1 'polypeptide(L)'
;MGKDTHQCFLTLVERITGLNKIVKLPNRAAKNVIKALISLLSAEPHLFKFITFDNGTEFHSYKIIEQMFSITCYFANPHHPWERGSNKNLNGLLRQYFPKGSSLSFAGPTKLSLLANS
;
A
#
# COMPACT_ATOMS: atom_id res chain seq x y z
N MET A 1 -10.94 -16.99 22.53
CA MET A 1 -10.45 -15.59 22.61
C MET A 1 -8.97 -15.59 22.23
N GLY A 2 -8.65 -15.25 20.98
CA GLY A 2 -7.28 -15.12 20.45
C GLY A 2 -7.24 -13.87 19.59
N LYS A 3 -6.33 -12.94 19.89
CA LYS A 3 -6.32 -11.57 19.35
C LYS A 3 -6.17 -11.56 17.83
N ASP A 4 -7.27 -11.37 17.11
CA ASP A 4 -7.29 -10.93 15.71
C ASP A 4 -6.57 -9.58 15.61
N THR A 5 -5.26 -9.61 15.38
CA THR A 5 -4.57 -8.42 14.92
C THR A 5 -4.99 -8.21 13.47
N HIS A 6 -6.07 -7.45 13.25
CA HIS A 6 -6.56 -7.00 11.94
C HIS A 6 -5.53 -6.18 11.13
N GLN A 7 -4.27 -6.17 11.55
CA GLN A 7 -3.16 -5.43 10.97
C GLN A 7 -2.90 -5.91 9.54
N CYS A 8 -2.50 -4.99 8.69
CA CYS A 8 -2.21 -5.26 7.30
C CYS A 8 -1.09 -4.34 6.81
N PHE A 9 -0.56 -4.63 5.62
CA PHE A 9 0.32 -3.72 4.92
C PHE A 9 -0.44 -3.00 3.81
N LEU A 10 -0.20 -1.70 3.70
CA LEU A 10 -0.43 -0.94 2.48
C LEU A 10 0.88 -0.94 1.68
N THR A 11 0.79 -1.32 0.42
CA THR A 11 1.92 -1.34 -0.51
C THR A 11 1.65 -0.39 -1.66
N LEU A 12 2.61 0.46 -1.98
CA LEU A 12 2.59 1.32 -3.15
C LEU A 12 3.87 1.08 -3.95
N VAL A 13 3.75 0.91 -5.25
CA VAL A 13 4.90 0.68 -6.15
C VAL A 13 4.89 1.76 -7.22
N GLU A 14 5.96 2.54 -7.28
CA GLU A 14 6.20 3.46 -8.39
C GLU A 14 6.77 2.65 -9.57
N ARG A 15 6.06 2.65 -10.70
CA ARG A 15 6.30 1.68 -11.78
C ARG A 15 7.53 1.99 -12.63
N ILE A 16 7.95 3.26 -12.72
CA ILE A 16 9.04 3.67 -13.60
C ILE A 16 10.40 3.44 -12.93
N THR A 17 10.54 3.86 -11.68
CA THR A 17 11.74 3.72 -10.86
C THR A 17 11.80 2.37 -10.13
N GLY A 18 10.67 1.66 -10.02
CA GLY A 18 10.58 0.43 -9.25
C GLY A 18 10.56 0.64 -7.73
N LEU A 19 10.42 1.89 -7.26
CA LEU A 19 10.45 2.18 -5.84
C LEU A 19 9.22 1.61 -5.13
N ASN A 20 9.46 0.80 -4.10
CA ASN A 20 8.40 0.25 -3.26
C ASN A 20 8.27 1.06 -1.96
N LYS A 21 7.04 1.29 -1.53
CA LYS A 21 6.73 1.84 -0.21
C LYS A 21 5.78 0.89 0.51
N ILE A 22 6.12 0.53 1.74
CA ILE A 22 5.36 -0.42 2.56
C ILE A 22 5.03 0.23 3.89
N VAL A 23 3.74 0.34 4.20
CA VAL A 23 3.25 0.95 5.45
C VAL A 23 2.42 -0.07 6.22
N LYS A 24 2.76 -0.27 7.49
CA LYS A 24 1.97 -1.11 8.40
C LYS A 24 0.75 -0.32 8.90
N LEU A 25 -0.42 -0.94 8.78
CA LEU A 25 -1.70 -0.39 9.22
C LEU A 25 -2.29 -1.22 10.35
N PRO A 26 -3.03 -0.59 11.29
CA PRO A 26 -3.76 -1.32 12.32
C PRO A 26 -4.92 -2.16 11.75
N ASN A 27 -5.54 -1.70 10.65
CA ASN A 27 -6.52 -2.42 9.85
C ASN A 27 -6.75 -1.73 8.49
N ARG A 28 -7.55 -2.38 7.62
CA ARG A 28 -7.91 -1.91 6.26
C ARG A 28 -8.98 -0.82 6.22
N ALA A 29 -9.34 -0.20 7.35
CA ALA A 29 -10.35 0.86 7.31
C ALA A 29 -9.87 2.02 6.42
N ALA A 30 -10.74 2.54 5.56
CA ALA A 30 -10.42 3.62 4.60
C ALA A 30 -9.74 4.83 5.27
N LYS A 31 -10.15 5.19 6.49
CA LYS A 31 -9.51 6.27 7.28
C LYS A 31 -8.03 6.02 7.56
N ASN A 32 -7.65 4.78 7.84
CA ASN A 32 -6.27 4.41 8.14
C ASN A 32 -5.43 4.35 6.87
N VAL A 33 -6.01 3.85 5.77
CA VAL A 33 -5.38 3.83 4.44
C VAL A 33 -5.12 5.25 3.95
N ILE A 34 -6.10 6.14 3.98
CA ILE A 34 -5.93 7.53 3.57
C ILE A 34 -4.91 8.26 4.43
N LYS A 35 -4.97 8.11 5.77
CA LYS A 35 -3.98 8.74 6.65
C LYS A 35 -2.56 8.31 6.30
N ALA A 36 -2.35 7.03 6.00
CA ALA A 36 -1.05 6.52 5.59
C ALA A 36 -0.62 7.04 4.21
N LEU A 37 -1.54 7.09 3.24
CA LEU A 37 -1.27 7.66 1.92
C LEU A 37 -0.88 9.14 2.01
N ILE A 38 -1.61 9.96 2.78
CA ILE A 38 -1.29 11.37 3.01
C ILE A 38 0.12 11.50 3.59
N SER A 39 0.45 10.73 4.62
CA SER A 39 1.79 10.76 5.23
C SER A 39 2.89 10.39 4.25
N LEU A 40 2.65 9.38 3.41
CA LEU A 40 3.62 8.90 2.42
C LEU A 40 3.82 9.92 1.30
N LEU A 41 2.74 10.47 0.77
CA LEU A 41 2.77 11.44 -0.33
C LEU A 41 3.33 12.79 0.13
N SER A 42 3.08 13.20 1.37
CA SER A 42 3.67 14.42 1.93
C SER A 42 5.19 14.33 2.06
N ALA A 43 5.73 13.13 2.28
CA ALA A 43 7.17 12.91 2.34
C ALA A 43 7.84 12.90 0.96
N GLU A 44 7.08 12.61 -0.10
CA GLU A 44 7.57 12.40 -1.47
C GLU A 44 6.63 13.05 -2.52
N PRO A 45 6.34 14.36 -2.42
CA PRO A 45 5.22 14.99 -3.12
C PRO A 45 5.35 15.00 -4.65
N HIS A 46 6.56 14.81 -5.17
CA HIS A 46 6.85 14.81 -6.62
C HIS A 46 7.02 13.42 -7.22
N LEU A 47 7.01 12.37 -6.38
CA LEU A 47 7.32 11.03 -6.83
C LEU A 47 6.15 10.37 -7.57
N PHE A 48 4.92 10.70 -7.17
CA PHE A 48 3.70 10.11 -7.74
C PHE A 48 2.93 11.16 -8.53
N LYS A 49 2.77 10.95 -9.83
CA LYS A 49 1.88 11.76 -10.69
C LYS A 49 0.49 11.13 -10.82
N PHE A 50 0.45 9.80 -10.80
CA PHE A 50 -0.75 8.98 -10.95
C PHE A 50 -0.67 7.82 -9.97
N ILE A 51 -1.81 7.43 -9.41
CA ILE A 51 -1.92 6.23 -8.56
C ILE A 51 -3.04 5.37 -9.09
N THR A 52 -2.77 4.09 -9.33
CA THR A 52 -3.80 3.11 -9.71
C THR A 52 -4.09 2.20 -8.53
N PHE A 53 -5.31 2.26 -8.00
CA PHE A 53 -5.80 1.37 -6.96
C PHE A 53 -6.50 0.14 -7.56
N ASP A 54 -6.71 -0.89 -6.75
CA ASP A 54 -7.73 -1.88 -7.06
C ASP A 54 -9.11 -1.39 -6.63
N ASN A 55 -10.17 -2.12 -7.00
CA ASN A 55 -11.55 -1.78 -6.63
C ASN A 55 -11.88 -2.09 -5.15
N GLY A 56 -10.88 -2.07 -4.27
CA GLY A 56 -11.03 -2.24 -2.83
C GLY A 56 -11.74 -1.05 -2.19
N THR A 57 -12.70 -1.34 -1.31
CA THR A 57 -13.48 -0.32 -0.60
C THR A 57 -12.64 0.58 0.31
N GLU A 58 -11.45 0.10 0.69
CA GLU A 58 -10.48 0.86 1.47
C GLU A 58 -9.94 2.11 0.73
N PHE A 59 -10.09 2.17 -0.59
CA PHE A 59 -9.65 3.28 -1.43
C PHE A 59 -10.78 4.26 -1.81
N HIS A 60 -12.02 4.08 -1.33
CA HIS A 60 -13.15 4.94 -1.68
C HIS A 60 -12.96 6.43 -1.34
N SER A 61 -12.09 6.74 -0.38
CA SER A 61 -11.77 8.11 0.02
C SER A 61 -10.63 8.74 -0.79
N TYR A 62 -10.26 8.16 -1.94
CA TYR A 62 -9.15 8.61 -2.81
C TYR A 62 -9.25 10.07 -3.23
N LYS A 63 -10.45 10.65 -3.35
CA LYS A 63 -10.66 12.06 -3.75
C LYS A 63 -9.91 13.04 -2.84
N ILE A 64 -9.71 12.69 -1.57
CA ILE A 64 -8.92 13.48 -0.63
C ILE A 64 -7.46 13.61 -1.12
N ILE A 65 -6.91 12.53 -1.67
CA ILE A 65 -5.55 12.51 -2.23
C ILE A 65 -5.45 13.41 -3.46
N GLU A 66 -6.42 13.30 -4.37
CA GLU A 66 -6.43 14.13 -5.59
C GLU A 66 -6.50 15.63 -5.26
N GLN A 67 -7.34 16.00 -4.29
CA GLN A 67 -7.50 17.38 -3.83
C GLN A 67 -6.24 17.93 -3.15
N MET A 68 -5.53 17.12 -2.36
CA MET A 68 -4.38 17.59 -1.58
C MET A 68 -3.08 17.63 -2.37
N PHE A 69 -2.86 16.70 -3.30
CA PHE A 69 -1.56 16.48 -3.93
C PHE A 69 -1.55 16.73 -5.44
N SER A 70 -2.68 17.14 -6.04
CA SER A 70 -2.81 17.29 -7.50
C SER A 70 -2.42 16.03 -8.27
N ILE A 71 -2.71 14.87 -7.68
CA ILE A 71 -2.49 13.54 -8.27
C ILE A 71 -3.81 13.06 -8.87
N THR A 72 -3.76 12.34 -9.99
CA THR A 72 -4.95 11.65 -10.52
C THR A 72 -4.94 10.18 -10.10
N CYS A 73 -6.06 9.74 -9.51
CA CYS A 73 -6.26 8.38 -9.04
C CYS A 73 -7.11 7.59 -10.04
N TYR A 74 -6.60 6.43 -10.46
CA TYR A 74 -7.30 5.48 -11.31
C TYR A 74 -7.67 4.21 -10.54
N PHE A 75 -8.61 3.46 -11.08
CA PHE A 75 -9.00 2.15 -10.55
C PHE A 75 -8.75 1.09 -11.63
N ALA A 76 -8.14 -0.02 -11.24
CA ALA A 76 -7.83 -1.11 -12.15
C ALA A 76 -9.12 -1.68 -12.76
N ASN A 77 -9.10 -1.92 -14.07
CA ASN A 77 -10.25 -2.48 -14.75
C ASN A 77 -10.44 -3.96 -14.32
N PRO A 78 -11.69 -4.41 -14.14
CA PRO A 78 -11.98 -5.84 -13.97
C PRO A 78 -11.34 -6.63 -15.12
N HIS A 79 -10.66 -7.74 -14.80
CA HIS A 79 -9.99 -8.62 -15.77
C HIS A 79 -8.68 -8.12 -16.42
N HIS A 80 -8.03 -7.06 -15.89
CA HIS A 80 -6.70 -6.61 -16.33
C HIS A 80 -5.59 -6.93 -15.30
N PRO A 81 -5.18 -8.21 -15.13
CA PRO A 81 -4.24 -8.62 -14.10
C PRO A 81 -2.81 -8.06 -14.28
N TRP A 82 -2.42 -7.66 -15.50
CA TRP A 82 -1.10 -7.11 -15.79
C TRP A 82 -0.88 -5.70 -15.21
N GLU A 83 -1.96 -4.94 -14.97
CA GLU A 83 -1.88 -3.64 -14.28
C GLU A 83 -1.44 -3.78 -12.82
N ARG A 84 -1.52 -4.99 -12.27
CA ARG A 84 -1.21 -5.31 -10.87
C ARG A 84 0.02 -6.19 -10.69
N GLY A 85 0.79 -6.44 -11.76
CA GLY A 85 1.94 -7.36 -11.74
C GLY A 85 2.95 -7.04 -10.63
N SER A 86 3.41 -5.79 -10.56
CA SER A 86 4.40 -5.37 -9.55
C SER A 86 3.86 -5.44 -8.12
N ASN A 87 2.61 -5.01 -7.90
CA ASN A 87 1.96 -5.11 -6.59
C ASN A 87 1.78 -6.57 -6.14
N LYS A 88 1.51 -7.50 -7.07
CA LYS A 88 1.41 -8.93 -6.75
C LYS A 88 2.75 -9.51 -6.31
N ASN A 89 3.85 -9.12 -6.96
CA ASN A 89 5.19 -9.58 -6.61
C ASN A 89 5.56 -9.11 -5.19
N LEU A 90 5.39 -7.82 -4.91
CA LEU A 90 5.67 -7.27 -3.58
C LEU A 90 4.79 -7.90 -2.48
N ASN A 91 3.50 -8.10 -2.76
CA ASN A 91 2.60 -8.81 -1.84
C ASN A 91 2.99 -10.28 -1.65
N GLY A 92 3.50 -10.94 -2.68
CA GLY A 92 4.06 -12.29 -2.60
C GLY A 92 5.28 -12.34 -1.69
N LEU A 93 6.23 -11.42 -1.88
CA LEU A 93 7.41 -11.27 -1.04
C LEU A 93 7.01 -11.04 0.42
N LEU A 94 6.10 -10.09 0.69
CA LEU A 94 5.62 -9.85 2.05
C LEU A 94 5.01 -11.10 2.70
N ARG A 95 4.29 -11.94 1.95
CA ARG A 95 3.71 -13.19 2.49
C ARG A 95 4.76 -14.25 2.81
N GLN A 96 5.93 -14.23 2.18
CA GLN A 96 7.05 -15.11 2.54
C GLN A 96 7.66 -14.71 3.89
N TYR A 97 7.77 -13.41 4.17
CA TYR A 97 8.33 -12.89 5.43
C TYR A 97 7.31 -12.77 6.56
N PHE A 98 6.03 -12.61 6.21
CA PHE A 98 4.91 -12.45 7.14
C PHE A 98 3.76 -13.40 6.73
N PRO A 99 3.88 -14.70 7.05
CA PRO A 99 2.87 -15.68 6.71
C PRO A 99 1.51 -15.34 7.33
N LYS A 100 0.44 -15.70 6.63
CA LYS A 100 -0.94 -15.46 7.07
C LYS A 100 -1.17 -16.07 8.48
N GLY A 101 -1.75 -15.30 9.39
CA GLY A 101 -1.98 -15.70 10.79
C GLY A 101 -0.81 -15.42 11.73
N SER A 102 0.34 -14.96 11.22
CA SER A 102 1.42 -14.45 12.07
C SER A 102 1.13 -13.03 12.52
N SER A 103 1.47 -12.70 13.77
CA SER A 103 1.35 -11.32 14.24
C SER A 103 2.27 -10.40 13.44
N LEU A 104 1.77 -9.26 12.98
CA LEU A 104 2.64 -8.25 12.35
C LEU A 104 3.42 -7.42 13.38
N SER A 105 3.37 -7.74 14.68
CA SER A 105 4.09 -7.03 15.76
C SER A 105 5.57 -6.81 15.44
N PHE A 106 6.25 -7.83 14.92
CA PHE A 106 7.68 -7.83 14.64
C PHE A 106 8.06 -7.19 13.30
N ALA A 107 7.08 -6.70 12.53
CA ALA A 107 7.32 -5.91 11.32
C ALA A 107 7.73 -4.48 11.69
N GLY A 108 8.97 -4.32 12.15
CA GLY A 108 9.57 -3.02 12.44
C GLY A 108 10.00 -2.27 11.17
N PRO A 109 10.22 -0.94 11.26
CA PRO A 109 10.60 -0.10 10.11
C PRO A 109 11.80 -0.63 9.32
N THR A 110 12.85 -1.09 10.00
CA THR A 110 14.08 -1.63 9.39
C THR A 110 13.82 -2.85 8.50
N LYS A 111 12.90 -3.74 8.92
CA LYS A 111 12.57 -4.94 8.13
C LYS A 111 11.74 -4.56 6.91
N LEU A 112 10.86 -3.57 7.04
CA LEU A 112 10.05 -3.07 5.93
C LEU A 112 10.89 -2.30 4.89
N SER A 113 11.89 -1.53 5.32
CA SER A 113 12.80 -0.83 4.41
C SER A 113 13.67 -1.78 3.59
N LEU A 114 14.09 -2.92 4.16
CA LEU A 114 14.83 -3.94 3.41
C LEU A 114 13.99 -4.54 2.29
N LEU A 115 12.72 -4.84 2.56
CA LEU A 115 11.78 -5.38 1.56
C LEU A 115 11.33 -4.34 0.53
N ALA A 116 11.46 -3.06 0.85
CA ALA A 116 11.15 -1.98 -0.08
C ALA A 116 12.25 -1.79 -1.15
N ASN A 117 13.49 -2.18 -0.83
CA ASN A 117 14.67 -1.99 -1.69
C ASN A 117 15.15 -3.28 -2.38
N SER A 118 14.37 -4.37 -2.29
CA SER A 118 14.71 -5.70 -2.84
C SER A 118 14.27 -5.88 -4.28
#